data_AF-A0AAW4UP32-F1
#
_entry.id   AF-A0AAW4UP32-F1
#
_cell.length_a   1.000
_cell.length_b   1.000
_cell.length_c   1.000
_cell.angle_alpha   90.00
_cell.angle_beta   90.00
_cell.angle_gamma   90.00
#
_symmetry.space_group_name_H-M   'P 1'
#
loop_
_entity.id
_entity.type
_entity.pdbx_description
1 polymer ?
#
loop_
_entity_poly.entity_id
_entity_poly.type
_entity_poly.pdbx_seq_one_letter_code
_entity_poly.pdbx_strand_id
1 'polypeptide(L)'
;MTIATNQKDPETFWERNQHGSIVNKLHLNAFYDVLNRIYTDVLVQTAADCNEFRACATMIDRSKLENVILVVDRGYENYNIFAHAIEKGWKFAIRVKDKNSNGIASGLNLPPNDEFDIDITQIFWRINTKTTKNAGYKWMPVNQVFDYLQRKSDKTKQVNFTIAIYICREYLRNKRNLSPPDVINLIEKHVLPVRPGRKDPRKVNPQAAVSFLYRVA
;
A
#
# COMPACT_ATOMS: atom_id res chain seq x y z
N MET A 1 16.66 4.00 -19.11
CA MET A 1 17.49 4.83 -19.98
C MET A 1 18.77 5.21 -19.25
N THR A 2 19.93 5.03 -19.86
CA THR A 2 21.21 5.55 -19.33
C THR A 2 21.36 7.00 -19.79
N ILE A 3 21.71 7.89 -18.88
CA ILE A 3 21.95 9.31 -19.17
C ILE A 3 23.45 9.62 -19.04
N ALA A 4 23.84 10.84 -19.43
CA ALA A 4 25.23 11.29 -19.27
C ALA A 4 25.67 11.16 -17.81
N THR A 5 26.85 10.58 -17.58
CA THR A 5 27.36 10.36 -16.24
C THR A 5 27.68 11.69 -15.57
N ASN A 6 27.06 11.93 -14.41
CA ASN A 6 27.27 13.12 -13.59
C ASN A 6 27.58 12.69 -12.16
N GLN A 7 28.86 12.73 -11.78
CA GLN A 7 29.33 12.36 -10.44
C GLN A 7 28.79 13.23 -9.30
N LYS A 8 28.08 14.33 -9.60
CA LYS A 8 27.44 15.20 -8.60
C LYS A 8 25.96 14.88 -8.36
N ASP A 9 25.40 13.92 -9.07
CA ASP A 9 24.01 13.49 -8.93
C ASP A 9 23.93 12.04 -8.43
N PRO A 10 24.04 11.83 -7.10
CA PRO A 10 24.05 10.49 -6.53
C PRO A 10 22.69 9.78 -6.58
N GLU A 11 21.59 10.51 -6.73
CA GLU A 11 20.24 9.94 -6.73
C GLU A 11 19.96 9.09 -7.98
N THR A 12 20.64 9.39 -9.09
CA THR A 12 20.49 8.64 -10.34
C THR A 12 21.61 7.62 -10.55
N PHE A 13 22.52 7.45 -9.58
CA PHE A 13 23.60 6.48 -9.70
C PHE A 13 23.09 5.05 -9.79
N TRP A 14 23.74 4.29 -10.66
CA TRP A 14 23.56 2.87 -10.81
C TRP A 14 24.91 2.22 -11.05
N GLU A 15 25.34 1.39 -10.10
CA GLU A 15 26.57 0.62 -10.24
C GLU A 15 26.35 -0.56 -11.20
N ARG A 16 27.23 -0.74 -12.19
CA ARG A 16 27.34 -2.01 -12.92
C ARG A 16 28.23 -2.98 -12.12
N ASN A 17 27.76 -4.22 -12.00
CA ASN A 17 28.47 -5.33 -11.35
C ASN A 17 29.94 -5.49 -11.80
N GLN A 18 30.77 -5.99 -10.88
CA GLN A 18 32.15 -6.50 -10.98
C GLN A 18 33.26 -5.54 -11.47
N HIS A 19 32.96 -4.55 -12.33
CA HIS A 19 33.95 -3.64 -12.92
C HIS A 19 33.83 -2.18 -12.42
N GLY A 20 32.92 -1.90 -11.48
CA GLY A 20 32.90 -0.62 -10.73
C GLY A 20 32.56 0.64 -11.53
N SER A 21 32.05 0.52 -12.76
CA SER A 21 31.65 1.70 -13.54
C SER A 21 30.32 2.26 -13.04
N ILE A 22 30.37 3.50 -12.56
CA ILE A 22 29.19 4.28 -12.12
C ILE A 22 28.58 4.95 -13.36
N VAL A 23 27.30 4.69 -13.59
CA VAL A 23 26.51 5.38 -14.61
C VAL A 23 25.26 5.99 -13.99
N ASN A 24 24.75 7.05 -14.57
CA ASN A 24 23.48 7.63 -14.16
C ASN A 24 22.34 7.00 -14.98
N LYS A 25 21.26 6.55 -14.32
CA LYS A 25 20.11 5.90 -14.96
C LYS A 25 18.79 6.45 -14.47
N LEU A 26 17.89 6.62 -15.43
CA LEU A 26 16.49 6.94 -15.20
C LEU A 26 15.59 5.84 -15.78
N HIS A 27 14.48 5.59 -15.12
CA HIS A 27 13.44 4.69 -15.57
C HIS A 27 12.21 5.52 -15.99
N LEU A 28 11.70 5.27 -17.19
CA LEU A 28 10.60 6.02 -17.78
C LEU A 28 9.38 5.11 -17.90
N ASN A 29 8.28 5.49 -17.25
CA ASN A 29 6.97 4.91 -17.47
C ASN A 29 6.15 5.91 -18.28
N ALA A 30 5.45 5.46 -19.31
CA ALA A 30 4.64 6.34 -20.15
C ALA A 30 3.37 5.64 -20.61
N PHE A 31 2.25 6.35 -20.60
CA PHE A 31 1.04 5.94 -21.30
C PHE A 31 1.00 6.61 -22.66
N TYR A 32 0.68 5.80 -23.66
CA TYR A 32 0.64 6.20 -25.05
C TYR A 32 -0.72 5.85 -25.61
N ASP A 33 -1.41 6.85 -26.14
CA ASP A 33 -2.64 6.67 -26.90
C ASP A 33 -2.26 6.30 -28.33
N VAL A 34 -2.53 5.06 -28.70
CA VAL A 34 -2.20 4.48 -30.00
C VAL A 34 -3.00 5.14 -31.13
N LEU A 35 -4.25 5.52 -30.88
CA LEU A 35 -5.13 6.07 -31.92
C LEU A 35 -4.74 7.51 -32.25
N ASN A 36 -4.51 8.31 -31.21
CA ASN A 36 -4.14 9.72 -31.35
C ASN A 36 -2.63 9.94 -31.53
N ARG A 37 -1.82 8.90 -31.32
CA ARG A 37 -0.35 8.91 -31.42
C ARG A 37 0.32 9.90 -30.45
N ILE A 38 -0.26 10.08 -29.28
CA ILE A 38 0.24 11.01 -28.25
C ILE A 38 0.58 10.27 -26.95
N TYR A 39 1.57 10.79 -26.22
CA TYR A 39 1.77 10.40 -24.83
C TYR A 39 0.74 11.12 -23.97
N THR A 40 -0.12 10.35 -23.30
CA THR A 40 -1.14 10.91 -22.41
C THR A 40 -0.57 11.21 -21.05
N ASP A 41 0.49 10.49 -20.67
CA ASP A 41 1.04 10.59 -19.33
C ASP A 41 2.46 10.02 -19.25
N VAL A 42 3.28 10.56 -18.34
CA VAL A 42 4.69 10.17 -18.15
C VAL A 42 5.07 10.23 -16.67
N LEU A 43 5.79 9.22 -16.19
CA LEU A 43 6.39 9.18 -14.86
C LEU A 43 7.86 8.76 -14.96
N VAL A 44 8.77 9.66 -14.57
CA VAL A 44 10.21 9.39 -14.50
C VAL A 44 10.57 9.00 -13.08
N GLN A 45 11.31 7.91 -12.93
CA GLN A 45 11.84 7.40 -11.67
C GLN A 45 13.36 7.25 -11.76
N THR A 46 14.05 7.33 -10.62
CA THR A 46 15.45 6.94 -10.52
C THR A 46 15.57 5.42 -10.66
N ALA A 47 16.76 4.93 -10.98
CA ALA A 47 16.99 3.48 -11.01
C ALA A 47 16.94 2.83 -9.62
N ALA A 48 17.20 3.59 -8.55
CA ALA A 48 17.11 3.10 -7.17
C ALA A 48 15.65 2.89 -6.72
N ASP A 49 14.75 3.79 -7.13
CA ASP A 49 13.34 3.79 -6.70
C ASP A 49 12.39 3.25 -7.78
N CYS A 50 12.91 2.63 -8.85
CA CYS A 50 12.07 2.17 -9.95
C CYS A 50 11.09 1.12 -9.46
N ASN A 51 9.80 1.39 -9.66
CA ASN A 51 8.74 0.44 -9.36
C ASN A 51 7.64 0.63 -10.39
N GLU A 52 7.74 -0.16 -11.47
CA GLU A 52 6.84 -0.14 -12.62
C GLU A 52 5.38 -0.36 -12.21
N PHE A 53 5.13 -1.27 -11.26
CA PHE A 53 3.78 -1.56 -10.79
C PHE A 53 3.14 -0.35 -10.10
N ARG A 54 3.89 0.28 -9.20
CA ARG A 54 3.43 1.48 -8.48
C ARG A 54 3.30 2.67 -9.42
N ALA A 55 4.22 2.81 -10.37
CA ALA A 55 4.16 3.83 -11.40
C ALA A 55 2.87 3.69 -12.21
N CYS A 56 2.59 2.49 -12.73
CA CYS A 56 1.37 2.20 -13.49
C CYS A 56 0.10 2.49 -12.68
N ALA A 57 0.00 2.01 -11.43
CA ALA A 57 -1.15 2.31 -10.56
C ALA A 57 -1.34 3.82 -10.36
N THR A 58 -0.25 4.54 -10.08
CA THR A 58 -0.27 6.01 -9.92
C THR A 58 -0.75 6.70 -11.20
N MET A 59 -0.33 6.21 -12.36
CA MET A 59 -0.71 6.72 -13.68
C MET A 59 -2.19 6.50 -13.98
N ILE A 60 -2.74 5.34 -13.61
CA ILE A 60 -4.18 5.05 -13.70
C ILE A 60 -4.97 6.01 -12.80
N ASP A 61 -4.56 6.15 -11.54
CA ASP A 61 -5.28 6.97 -10.56
C ASP A 61 -5.33 8.45 -10.96
N ARG A 62 -4.20 9.01 -11.41
CA ARG A 62 -4.11 10.43 -11.81
C ARG A 62 -4.77 10.76 -13.14
N SER A 63 -4.97 9.75 -14.00
CA SER A 63 -5.56 9.96 -15.31
C SER A 63 -7.02 10.43 -15.19
N LYS A 64 -7.40 11.36 -16.05
CA LYS A 64 -8.79 11.83 -16.20
C LYS A 64 -9.49 11.21 -17.40
N LEU A 65 -8.84 10.25 -18.07
CA LEU A 65 -9.39 9.60 -19.24
C LEU A 65 -10.53 8.66 -18.84
N GLU A 66 -11.58 8.70 -19.65
CA GLU A 66 -12.72 7.79 -19.58
C GLU A 66 -12.67 6.85 -20.78
N ASN A 67 -13.34 5.69 -20.69
CA ASN A 67 -13.41 4.71 -21.79
C ASN A 67 -12.04 4.21 -22.29
N VAL A 68 -11.18 3.79 -21.35
CA VAL A 68 -9.83 3.30 -21.66
C VAL A 68 -9.78 1.77 -21.70
N ILE A 69 -8.99 1.24 -22.64
CA ILE A 69 -8.52 -0.15 -22.62
C ILE A 69 -7.01 -0.12 -22.34
N LEU A 70 -6.60 -0.52 -21.14
CA LEU A 70 -5.20 -0.62 -20.76
C LEU A 70 -4.57 -1.86 -21.39
N VAL A 71 -3.62 -1.68 -22.30
CA VAL A 71 -2.89 -2.78 -22.95
C VAL A 71 -1.45 -2.78 -22.44
N VAL A 72 -1.06 -3.83 -21.73
CA VAL A 72 0.30 -3.95 -21.15
C VAL A 72 0.83 -5.38 -21.25
N ASP A 73 2.15 -5.52 -21.18
CA ASP A 73 2.84 -6.79 -21.33
C ASP A 73 2.92 -7.59 -20.01
N ARG A 74 3.68 -8.70 -20.06
CA ARG A 74 3.92 -9.60 -18.91
C ARG A 74 4.64 -8.95 -17.72
N GLY A 75 5.27 -7.79 -17.92
CA GLY A 75 5.92 -7.03 -16.85
C GLY A 75 4.92 -6.42 -15.89
N TYR A 76 3.69 -6.15 -16.35
CA TYR A 76 2.61 -5.54 -15.58
C TYR A 76 1.57 -6.55 -15.06
N GLU A 77 1.91 -7.83 -15.08
CA GLU A 77 1.09 -8.90 -14.49
C GLU A 77 1.02 -8.76 -12.96
N ASN A 78 0.03 -8.01 -12.46
CA ASN A 78 -0.09 -7.68 -11.04
C ASN A 78 -1.55 -7.42 -10.62
N TYR A 79 -2.00 -8.11 -9.57
CA TYR A 79 -3.37 -7.94 -9.05
C TYR A 79 -3.72 -6.52 -8.62
N ASN A 80 -2.76 -5.74 -8.11
CA ASN A 80 -3.02 -4.36 -7.72
C ASN A 80 -3.36 -3.51 -8.96
N ILE A 81 -2.64 -3.69 -10.06
CA ILE A 81 -2.94 -2.99 -11.33
C ILE A 81 -4.33 -3.35 -11.82
N PHE A 82 -4.72 -4.63 -11.74
CA PHE A 82 -6.05 -5.08 -12.15
C PHE A 82 -7.12 -4.37 -11.31
N ALA A 83 -6.92 -4.30 -9.99
CA ALA A 83 -7.83 -3.62 -9.09
C ALA A 83 -7.93 -2.11 -9.39
N HIS A 84 -6.80 -1.41 -9.59
CA HIS A 84 -6.82 0.01 -9.98
C HIS A 84 -7.58 0.24 -11.29
N ALA A 85 -7.36 -0.60 -12.30
CA ALA A 85 -8.08 -0.49 -13.58
C ALA A 85 -9.59 -0.71 -13.39
N ILE A 86 -10.00 -1.75 -12.65
CA ILE A 86 -11.40 -2.05 -12.37
C ILE A 86 -12.08 -0.90 -11.63
N GLU A 87 -11.47 -0.40 -10.56
CA GLU A 87 -12.01 0.65 -9.71
C GLU A 87 -12.08 2.01 -10.43
N LYS A 88 -11.17 2.24 -11.39
CA LYS A 88 -11.24 3.38 -12.31
C LYS A 88 -12.33 3.22 -13.39
N GLY A 89 -12.91 2.03 -13.55
CA GLY A 89 -13.83 1.70 -14.64
C GLY A 89 -13.15 1.48 -15.99
N TRP A 90 -11.84 1.24 -15.99
CA TRP A 90 -11.08 0.94 -17.20
C TRP A 90 -11.18 -0.56 -17.54
N LYS A 91 -11.22 -0.85 -18.84
CA LYS A 91 -11.03 -2.21 -19.35
C LYS A 91 -9.53 -2.46 -19.53
N PHE A 92 -9.12 -3.72 -19.62
CA PHE A 92 -7.70 -4.03 -19.80
C PHE A 92 -7.49 -5.33 -20.58
N ALA A 93 -6.35 -5.38 -21.29
CA ALA A 93 -5.81 -6.57 -21.94
C ALA A 93 -4.35 -6.71 -21.48
N ILE A 94 -4.10 -7.67 -20.59
CA ILE A 94 -2.80 -7.84 -19.95
C ILE A 94 -2.25 -9.20 -20.32
N ARG A 95 -1.07 -9.19 -20.96
CA ARG A 95 -0.37 -10.45 -21.23
C ARG A 95 0.11 -11.02 -19.91
N VAL A 96 -0.26 -12.27 -19.60
CA VAL A 96 0.22 -12.99 -18.41
C VAL A 96 1.35 -13.97 -18.78
N LYS A 97 2.13 -14.38 -17.78
CA LYS A 97 3.09 -15.49 -17.94
C LYS A 97 2.36 -16.82 -18.15
N ASP A 98 3.10 -17.79 -18.68
CA ASP A 98 2.61 -19.15 -18.91
C ASP A 98 2.11 -19.83 -17.62
N LYS A 99 1.13 -20.74 -17.75
CA LYS A 99 0.56 -21.52 -16.64
C LYS A 99 1.59 -22.37 -15.89
N ASN A 100 2.70 -22.72 -16.54
CA ASN A 100 3.80 -23.48 -15.92
C ASN A 100 4.89 -22.58 -15.32
N SER A 101 4.71 -21.26 -15.35
CA SER A 101 5.67 -20.28 -14.81
C SER A 101 5.26 -19.78 -13.42
N ASN A 102 6.08 -18.91 -12.84
CA ASN A 102 5.81 -18.25 -11.55
C ASN A 102 4.92 -17.00 -11.73
N GLY A 103 3.85 -17.12 -12.52
CA GLY A 103 2.89 -16.04 -12.82
C GLY A 103 1.58 -16.13 -12.03
N ILE A 104 0.65 -15.24 -12.34
CA ILE A 104 -0.75 -15.29 -11.89
C ILE A 104 -1.44 -16.54 -12.46
N ALA A 105 -1.21 -16.86 -13.73
CA ALA A 105 -1.85 -17.98 -14.42
C ALA A 105 -1.63 -19.34 -13.74
N SER A 106 -0.45 -19.58 -13.16
CA SER A 106 -0.14 -20.84 -12.46
C SER A 106 -0.90 -21.02 -11.15
N GLY A 107 -1.41 -19.94 -10.58
CA GLY A 107 -2.23 -19.95 -9.37
C GLY A 107 -3.73 -19.87 -9.64
N LEU A 108 -4.17 -20.10 -10.89
CA LEU A 108 -5.57 -20.15 -11.31
C LEU A 108 -5.93 -21.57 -11.75
N ASN A 109 -7.19 -21.95 -11.55
CA ASN A 109 -7.72 -23.24 -12.02
C ASN A 109 -8.07 -23.15 -13.52
N LEU A 110 -7.05 -23.16 -14.37
CA LEU A 110 -7.21 -23.07 -15.82
C LEU A 110 -7.46 -24.47 -16.43
N PRO A 111 -8.28 -24.57 -17.49
CA PRO A 111 -8.44 -25.82 -18.25
C PRO A 111 -7.09 -26.33 -18.78
N PRO A 112 -6.95 -27.67 -18.96
CA PRO A 112 -5.72 -28.25 -19.51
C PRO A 112 -5.49 -27.87 -20.97
N ASN A 113 -6.55 -27.52 -21.71
CA ASN A 113 -6.51 -27.11 -23.10
C ASN A 113 -5.59 -25.90 -23.33
N ASP A 114 -5.08 -25.78 -24.54
CA ASP A 114 -4.20 -24.67 -24.93
C ASP A 114 -4.95 -23.36 -25.15
N GLU A 115 -6.24 -23.44 -25.50
CA GLU A 115 -7.12 -22.30 -25.71
C GLU A 115 -8.40 -22.44 -24.89
N PHE A 116 -8.81 -21.35 -24.25
CA PHE A 116 -10.00 -21.26 -23.43
C PHE A 116 -10.47 -19.81 -23.32
N ASP A 117 -11.78 -19.63 -23.19
CA ASP A 117 -12.44 -18.36 -22.88
C ASP A 117 -13.33 -18.59 -21.66
N ILE A 118 -12.86 -18.13 -20.49
CA ILE A 118 -13.52 -18.39 -19.20
C ILE A 118 -13.47 -17.18 -18.29
N ASP A 119 -14.54 -17.02 -17.52
CA ASP A 119 -14.59 -16.05 -16.44
C ASP A 119 -13.94 -16.63 -15.17
N ILE A 120 -13.00 -15.88 -14.60
CA ILE A 120 -12.30 -16.27 -13.39
C ILE A 120 -12.59 -15.23 -12.31
N THR A 121 -13.28 -15.66 -11.25
CA THR A 121 -13.47 -14.85 -10.05
C THR A 121 -12.44 -15.24 -9.01
N GLN A 122 -11.61 -14.28 -8.61
CA GLN A 122 -10.64 -14.47 -7.54
C GLN A 122 -10.96 -13.58 -6.34
N ILE A 123 -11.28 -14.18 -5.21
CA ILE A 123 -11.48 -13.45 -3.95
C ILE A 123 -10.23 -13.56 -3.09
N PHE A 124 -9.72 -12.42 -2.61
CA PHE A 124 -8.48 -12.34 -1.83
C PHE A 124 -8.73 -12.16 -0.33
N TRP A 125 -7.86 -12.75 0.47
CA TRP A 125 -7.88 -12.59 1.93
C TRP A 125 -6.47 -12.57 2.53
N ARG A 126 -6.24 -11.75 3.56
CA ARG A 126 -4.92 -11.65 4.22
C ARG A 126 -4.67 -12.76 5.24
N ILE A 127 -5.71 -13.42 5.75
CA ILE A 127 -5.57 -14.47 6.77
C ILE A 127 -5.45 -15.83 6.11
N ASN A 128 -4.48 -16.62 6.54
CA ASN A 128 -4.27 -17.97 6.04
C ASN A 128 -4.84 -19.01 7.02
N THR A 129 -6.17 -19.18 7.06
CA THR A 129 -6.82 -20.21 7.90
C THR A 129 -7.39 -21.34 7.05
N LYS A 130 -7.53 -22.53 7.64
CA LYS A 130 -8.17 -23.69 6.98
C LYS A 130 -9.59 -23.35 6.49
N THR A 131 -10.36 -22.61 7.29
CA THR A 131 -11.70 -22.14 6.93
C THR A 131 -11.71 -21.29 5.67
N THR A 132 -10.76 -20.36 5.53
CA THR A 132 -10.69 -19.49 4.35
C THR A 132 -10.28 -20.24 3.09
N LYS A 133 -9.41 -21.25 3.22
CA LYS A 133 -9.04 -22.11 2.08
C LYS A 133 -10.21 -22.94 1.59
N ASN A 134 -10.97 -23.54 2.52
CA ASN A 134 -12.12 -24.35 2.18
C ASN A 134 -13.24 -23.53 1.50
N ALA A 135 -13.31 -22.23 1.76
CA ALA A 135 -14.21 -21.29 1.11
C ALA A 135 -13.72 -20.78 -0.26
N GLY A 136 -12.54 -21.21 -0.73
CA GLY A 136 -11.99 -20.82 -2.04
C GLY A 136 -11.27 -19.46 -2.05
N TYR A 137 -10.99 -18.84 -0.90
CA TYR A 137 -10.25 -17.57 -0.85
C TYR A 137 -8.76 -17.77 -1.18
N LYS A 138 -8.22 -16.92 -2.06
CA LYS A 138 -6.78 -16.86 -2.31
C LYS A 138 -6.10 -16.02 -1.24
N TRP A 139 -5.13 -16.64 -0.59
CA TRP A 139 -4.33 -15.96 0.40
C TRP A 139 -3.40 -14.93 -0.25
N MET A 140 -3.40 -13.70 0.28
CA MET A 140 -2.51 -12.62 -0.13
C MET A 140 -1.57 -12.24 1.03
N PRO A 141 -0.24 -12.42 0.87
CA PRO A 141 0.76 -12.04 1.88
C PRO A 141 0.66 -10.58 2.29
N VAL A 142 0.90 -10.23 3.56
CA VAL A 142 0.77 -8.84 4.07
C VAL A 142 1.78 -7.86 3.43
N ASN A 143 2.96 -8.36 3.07
CA ASN A 143 4.01 -7.58 2.41
C ASN A 143 3.64 -7.26 0.95
N GLN A 144 2.84 -8.09 0.29
CA GLN A 144 2.36 -7.81 -1.07
C GLN A 144 1.48 -6.56 -1.08
N VAL A 145 1.86 -5.58 -1.90
CA VAL A 145 1.12 -4.33 -2.09
C VAL A 145 -0.19 -4.65 -2.80
N PHE A 146 -1.29 -4.23 -2.18
CA PHE A 146 -2.63 -4.29 -2.76
C PHE A 146 -3.50 -3.27 -2.01
N ASP A 147 -3.85 -2.18 -2.70
CA ASP A 147 -4.38 -0.98 -2.06
C ASP A 147 -5.86 -1.11 -1.67
N TYR A 148 -6.57 -2.01 -2.33
CA TYR A 148 -7.99 -2.31 -2.10
C TYR A 148 -8.24 -3.43 -1.07
N LEU A 149 -7.18 -3.91 -0.41
CA LEU A 149 -7.28 -4.88 0.68
C LEU A 149 -6.43 -4.39 1.82
N GLN A 150 -7.12 -3.82 2.82
CA GLN A 150 -6.47 -3.25 4.00
C GLN A 150 -5.42 -4.22 4.54
N ARG A 151 -4.17 -3.76 4.59
CA ARG A 151 -3.15 -4.40 5.40
C ARG A 151 -3.72 -4.44 6.81
N LYS A 152 -3.93 -5.65 7.33
CA LYS A 152 -4.44 -5.89 8.68
C LYS A 152 -3.83 -4.83 9.59
N SER A 153 -4.65 -3.91 10.12
CA SER A 153 -4.22 -3.11 11.25
C SER A 153 -4.01 -4.17 12.32
N ASP A 154 -2.74 -4.46 12.59
CA ASP A 154 -2.41 -5.48 13.54
C ASP A 154 -2.79 -4.89 14.89
N LYS A 155 -4.03 -5.20 15.29
CA LYS A 155 -4.76 -4.87 16.52
C LYS A 155 -5.75 -3.70 16.36
N THR A 156 -6.94 -3.91 16.92
CA THR A 156 -7.71 -2.82 17.52
C THR A 156 -6.71 -2.01 18.35
N LYS A 157 -6.47 -0.76 17.95
CA LYS A 157 -5.53 0.10 18.66
C LYS A 157 -6.33 0.87 19.69
N GLN A 158 -5.87 0.88 20.93
CA GLN A 158 -6.42 1.73 21.97
C GLN A 158 -5.52 2.95 22.12
N VAL A 159 -6.10 4.09 22.44
CA VAL A 159 -5.33 5.29 22.75
C VAL A 159 -4.46 5.04 23.99
N ASN A 160 -3.21 5.49 23.98
CA ASN A 160 -2.42 5.53 25.20
C ASN A 160 -2.96 6.64 26.10
N PHE A 161 -3.84 6.29 27.05
CA PHE A 161 -4.51 7.26 27.92
C PHE A 161 -3.54 8.20 28.65
N THR A 162 -2.37 7.71 29.10
CA THR A 162 -1.38 8.55 29.79
C THR A 162 -0.87 9.68 28.89
N ILE A 163 -0.51 9.34 27.66
CA ILE A 163 0.00 10.31 26.68
C ILE A 163 -1.12 11.22 26.18
N ALA A 164 -2.31 10.67 25.93
CA ALA A 164 -3.46 11.47 25.49
C ALA A 164 -3.89 12.50 26.55
N ILE A 165 -3.94 12.12 27.84
CA ILE A 165 -4.22 13.05 28.94
C ILE A 165 -3.14 14.12 29.02
N TYR A 166 -1.87 13.76 28.87
CA TYR A 166 -0.77 14.73 28.85
C TYR A 166 -0.93 15.74 27.71
N ILE A 167 -1.17 15.27 26.48
CA ILE A 167 -1.39 16.10 25.29
C ILE A 167 -2.58 17.04 25.50
N CYS A 168 -3.72 16.52 25.97
CA CYS A 168 -4.90 17.33 26.26
C CYS A 168 -4.63 18.38 27.35
N ARG A 169 -3.88 18.02 28.39
CA ARG A 169 -3.52 18.94 29.47
C ARG A 169 -2.62 20.07 28.98
N GLU A 170 -1.63 19.76 28.14
CA GLU A 170 -0.75 20.77 27.54
C GLU A 170 -1.51 21.70 26.59
N TYR A 171 -2.42 21.16 25.78
CA TYR A 171 -3.30 21.97 24.93
C TYR A 171 -4.16 22.96 25.74
N LEU A 172 -4.72 22.52 26.87
CA LEU A 172 -5.54 23.36 27.74
C LEU A 172 -4.71 24.38 28.55
N ARG A 173 -3.49 24.02 28.97
CA ARG A 173 -2.58 24.92 29.71
C ARG A 173 -2.01 26.03 28.83
N ASN A 174 -1.61 25.71 27.60
CA ASN A 174 -0.96 26.66 26.68
C ASN A 174 -1.96 27.44 25.82
N LYS A 175 -3.11 27.84 26.39
CA LYS A 175 -4.15 28.67 25.75
C LYS A 175 -4.53 28.26 24.31
N ARG A 176 -4.56 26.96 24.00
CA ARG A 176 -4.94 26.44 22.67
C ARG A 176 -4.01 26.85 21.52
N ASN A 177 -2.70 26.97 21.78
CA ASN A 177 -1.72 27.27 20.74
C ASN A 177 -1.57 26.17 19.64
N LEU A 178 -2.14 24.97 19.84
CA LEU A 178 -2.23 23.93 18.82
C LEU A 178 -3.65 23.81 18.30
N SER A 179 -3.86 23.62 17.00
CA SER A 179 -5.22 23.47 16.45
C SER A 179 -5.86 22.15 16.91
N PRO A 180 -7.18 22.07 17.16
CA PRO A 180 -7.84 20.83 17.56
C PRO A 180 -7.57 19.60 16.65
N PRO A 181 -7.46 19.75 15.30
CA PRO A 181 -7.05 18.64 14.42
C PRO A 181 -5.62 18.14 14.68
N ASP A 182 -4.69 19.02 15.06
CA ASP A 182 -3.30 18.64 15.37
C ASP A 182 -3.20 17.84 16.66
N VAL A 183 -4.05 18.17 17.65
CA VAL A 183 -4.16 17.42 18.90
C VAL A 183 -4.61 15.98 18.62
N ILE A 184 -5.62 15.81 17.77
CA ILE A 184 -6.13 14.49 17.37
C ILE A 184 -5.02 13.69 16.65
N ASN A 185 -4.35 14.31 15.66
CA ASN A 185 -3.24 13.69 14.94
C ASN A 185 -2.08 13.26 15.87
N LEU A 186 -1.79 14.04 16.92
CA LEU A 186 -0.74 13.73 17.89
C LEU A 186 -1.13 12.55 18.80
N ILE A 187 -2.41 12.45 19.16
CA ILE A 187 -2.96 11.32 19.91
C ILE A 187 -2.96 10.04 19.07
N GLU A 188 -3.31 10.13 17.79
CA GLU A 188 -3.30 8.99 16.85
C GLU A 188 -1.90 8.41 16.63
N LYS A 189 -0.85 9.24 16.70
CA LYS A 189 0.54 8.78 16.67
C LYS A 189 0.92 7.93 17.89
N HIS A 190 0.23 8.06 19.02
CA HIS A 190 0.56 7.42 20.30
C HIS A 190 -0.51 6.41 20.73
N VAL A 191 -0.68 5.36 19.92
CA VAL A 191 -1.65 4.29 20.14
C VAL A 191 -0.99 2.97 20.54
N LEU A 192 -1.67 2.20 21.38
CA LEU A 192 -1.21 0.90 21.88
C LEU A 192 -2.00 -0.25 21.25
N PRO A 193 -1.35 -1.42 21.06
CA PRO A 193 -2.04 -2.64 20.67
C PRO A 193 -3.06 -3.13 21.72
N VAL A 194 -4.31 -3.41 21.35
CA VAL A 194 -5.25 -4.18 22.19
C VAL A 194 -4.97 -5.68 22.02
N ARG A 195 -4.83 -6.39 23.13
CA ARG A 195 -4.59 -7.84 23.18
C ARG A 195 -5.79 -8.52 23.86
N PRO A 196 -6.80 -9.00 23.11
CA PRO A 196 -7.91 -9.73 23.70
C PRO A 196 -7.44 -11.05 24.31
N GLY A 197 -8.05 -11.48 25.42
CA GLY A 197 -7.73 -12.76 26.07
C GLY A 197 -6.45 -12.78 26.90
N ARG A 198 -6.15 -11.71 27.64
CA ARG A 198 -4.99 -11.68 28.53
C ARG A 198 -5.18 -12.71 29.64
N LYS A 199 -4.25 -13.68 29.75
CA LYS A 199 -4.25 -14.73 30.79
C LYS A 199 -4.23 -14.15 32.21
N ASP A 200 -3.69 -12.95 32.37
CA ASP A 200 -3.72 -12.17 33.60
C ASP A 200 -4.28 -10.75 33.33
N PRO A 201 -5.58 -10.52 33.60
CA PRO A 201 -6.19 -9.20 33.49
C PRO A 201 -5.55 -8.22 34.48
N ARG A 202 -5.25 -6.99 34.04
CA ARG A 202 -4.75 -5.98 34.96
C ARG A 202 -5.89 -5.63 35.93
N LYS A 203 -5.75 -5.96 37.22
CA LYS A 203 -6.66 -5.49 38.27
C LYS A 203 -6.47 -3.98 38.41
N VAL A 204 -7.42 -3.20 37.89
CA VAL A 204 -7.44 -1.75 38.06
C VAL A 204 -8.12 -1.48 39.40
N ASN A 205 -7.34 -1.11 40.41
CA ASN A 205 -7.92 -0.70 41.68
C ASN A 205 -8.59 0.67 41.48
N PRO A 206 -9.88 0.84 41.79
CA PRO A 206 -10.51 2.14 41.76
C PRO A 206 -9.80 3.04 42.78
N GLN A 207 -9.19 4.12 42.30
CA GLN A 207 -8.56 5.10 43.17
C GLN A 207 -9.68 5.94 43.80
N ALA A 208 -9.79 5.93 45.13
CA ALA A 208 -10.78 6.73 45.83
C ALA A 208 -10.49 8.22 45.62
N ALA A 209 -11.55 9.03 45.48
CA ALA A 209 -11.40 10.48 45.39
C ALA A 209 -10.77 11.01 46.69
N VAL A 210 -9.58 11.62 46.58
CA VAL A 210 -8.97 12.30 47.71
C VAL A 210 -9.70 13.62 47.89
N SER A 211 -10.46 13.76 48.99
CA SER A 211 -11.11 15.02 49.32
C SER A 211 -10.05 16.08 49.63
N PHE A 212 -9.96 17.12 48.81
CA PHE A 212 -9.18 18.30 49.13
C PHE A 212 -9.88 19.04 50.28
N LEU A 213 -9.41 18.85 51.50
CA LEU A 213 -9.78 19.73 52.62
C LEU A 213 -9.00 21.03 52.46
N TYR A 214 -9.62 22.04 51.86
CA TYR A 214 -9.17 23.42 52.04
C TYR A 214 -9.44 23.81 53.49
N ARG A 215 -8.38 23.94 54.29
CA ARG A 215 -8.48 24.65 55.57
C ARG A 215 -8.54 26.14 55.27
N VAL A 216 -9.72 26.72 55.44
CA VAL A 216 -9.89 28.16 55.55
C VAL A 216 -9.40 28.54 56.94
N ALA A 217 -8.36 29.37 57.00
CA ALA A 217 -7.96 30.12 58.18
C ALA A 217 -8.19 31.60 57.88
#